data_AF-A0A2M8NAM9-F1
#
_entry.id   AF-A0A2M8NAM9-F1
#
_cell.length_a   1.000
_cell.length_b   1.000
_cell.length_c   1.000
_cell.angle_alpha   90.00
_cell.angle_beta   90.00
_cell.angle_gamma   90.00
#
_symmetry.space_group_name_H-M   'P 1'
#
loop_
_entity.id
_entity.type
_entity.pdbx_description
1 polymer ?
#
loop_
_entity_poly.entity_id
_entity_poly.type
_entity_poly.pdbx_seq_one_letter_code
_entity_poly.pdbx_strand_id
1 'polypeptide(L)'
;MIKEKDLVMYSRSTGCPFVTLAKRVLDDYGIPYREIFIDEDMVARERVKHWTGFYSVPTLVIAYPGQDTPYEPPADIDIGTSPRGVNRGTMITEPNIIELTEWLRQHELIKDKDHV
;
A
#
# COMPACT_ATOMS: atom_id res chain seq x y z
N MET A 1 11.34 1.63 -21.19
CA MET A 1 9.87 1.49 -21.15
C MET A 1 9.45 1.77 -19.73
N ILE A 2 8.79 2.91 -19.46
CA ILE A 2 8.18 3.13 -18.15
C ILE A 2 6.95 2.22 -18.16
N LYS A 3 6.98 1.13 -17.40
CA LYS A 3 5.76 0.35 -17.15
C LYS A 3 4.89 1.27 -16.31
N GLU A 4 3.83 1.83 -16.90
CA GLU A 4 2.77 2.46 -16.13
C GLU A 4 2.33 1.49 -15.04
N LYS A 5 2.30 1.96 -13.80
CA LYS A 5 2.04 1.17 -12.60
C LYS A 5 0.95 1.90 -11.81
N ASP A 6 0.00 1.14 -11.30
CA ASP A 6 -1.05 1.67 -10.44
C ASP A 6 -0.63 1.53 -8.98
N LEU A 7 -0.90 2.56 -8.18
CA LEU A 7 -0.92 2.44 -6.73
C LEU A 7 -2.31 2.00 -6.28
N VAL A 8 -2.38 0.91 -5.53
CA VAL A 8 -3.63 0.41 -4.95
C VAL A 8 -3.50 0.38 -3.44
N MET A 9 -4.48 0.97 -2.75
CA MET A 9 -4.57 0.95 -1.29
C MET A 9 -5.77 0.13 -0.85
N TYR A 10 -5.50 -0.96 -0.13
CA TYR A 10 -6.50 -1.70 0.61
C TYR A 10 -6.77 -0.99 1.94
N SER A 11 -8.01 -0.61 2.18
CA SER A 11 -8.43 0.15 3.35
C SER A 11 -9.76 -0.40 3.92
N ARG A 12 -10.41 0.37 4.79
CA ARG A 12 -11.74 0.10 5.34
C ARG A 12 -12.61 1.34 5.20
N SER A 13 -13.91 1.17 5.04
CA SER A 13 -14.84 2.30 4.98
C SER A 13 -15.03 2.97 6.35
N THR A 14 -14.69 2.27 7.43
CA THR A 14 -14.60 2.84 8.79
C THR A 14 -13.24 3.51 9.06
N GLY A 15 -13.28 4.62 9.81
CA GLY A 15 -12.10 5.44 10.09
C GLY A 15 -10.97 4.69 10.80
N CYS A 16 -9.78 4.68 10.21
CA CYS A 16 -8.55 4.12 10.77
C CYS A 16 -7.43 5.19 10.73
N PRO A 17 -6.76 5.49 11.85
CA PRO A 17 -5.73 6.53 11.89
C PRO A 17 -4.56 6.27 10.92
N PHE A 18 -4.19 5.00 10.70
CA PHE A 18 -3.14 4.64 9.73
C PHE A 18 -3.59 4.89 8.28
N VAL A 19 -4.87 4.65 7.96
CA VAL A 19 -5.43 4.94 6.63
C VAL A 19 -5.45 6.45 6.41
N THR A 20 -5.90 7.22 7.41
CA THR A 20 -5.89 8.69 7.34
C THR A 20 -4.48 9.24 7.12
N LEU A 21 -3.47 8.68 7.78
CA LEU A 21 -2.08 9.07 7.59
C LEU A 21 -1.60 8.77 6.18
N ALA A 22 -1.85 7.56 5.66
CA ALA A 22 -1.45 7.21 4.30
C ALA A 22 -2.12 8.09 3.25
N LYS A 23 -3.44 8.33 3.38
CA LYS A 23 -4.18 9.25 2.50
C LYS A 23 -3.55 10.63 2.47
N ARG A 24 -3.26 11.20 3.64
CA ARG A 24 -2.62 12.51 3.74
C ARG A 24 -1.28 12.55 3.01
N VAL A 25 -0.42 11.54 3.19
CA VAL A 25 0.87 11.49 2.46
C VAL A 25 0.65 11.43 0.96
N LEU A 26 -0.27 10.59 0.48
CA LEU A 26 -0.57 10.50 -0.96
C LEU A 26 -1.14 11.81 -1.52
N ASP A 27 -2.02 12.47 -0.76
CA ASP A 27 -2.61 13.76 -1.11
C ASP A 27 -1.55 14.88 -1.15
N ASP A 28 -0.65 14.93 -0.15
CA ASP A 28 0.43 15.92 -0.06
C ASP A 28 1.36 15.86 -1.28
N TYR A 29 1.59 14.65 -1.84
CA TYR A 29 2.38 14.44 -3.06
C TYR A 29 1.55 14.36 -4.36
N GLY A 30 0.22 14.50 -4.29
CA GLY A 30 -0.66 14.43 -5.46
C GLY A 30 -0.64 13.08 -6.19
N ILE A 31 -0.45 11.98 -5.47
CA ILE A 31 -0.33 10.64 -6.06
C ILE A 31 -1.72 10.04 -6.29
N PRO A 32 -2.10 9.73 -7.54
CA PRO A 32 -3.34 9.02 -7.80
C PRO A 32 -3.23 7.57 -7.30
N TYR A 33 -4.28 7.09 -6.65
CA TYR A 33 -4.40 5.71 -6.23
C TYR A 33 -5.83 5.20 -6.37
N ARG A 34 -5.96 3.87 -6.48
CA ARG A 34 -7.25 3.19 -6.37
C ARG A 34 -7.41 2.67 -4.95
N GLU A 35 -8.59 2.87 -4.37
CA GLU A 35 -8.91 2.42 -3.02
C GLU A 35 -9.86 1.21 -3.07
N ILE A 36 -9.56 0.17 -2.28
CA ILE A 36 -10.38 -1.05 -2.17
C ILE A 36 -10.72 -1.28 -0.69
N PHE A 37 -12.02 -1.32 -0.38
CA PHE A 37 -12.52 -1.48 0.99
C PHE A 37 -12.69 -2.97 1.35
N ILE A 38 -11.83 -3.47 2.24
CA ILE A 38 -11.84 -4.91 2.62
C ILE A 38 -13.01 -5.30 3.54
N ASP A 39 -13.75 -4.33 4.05
CA ASP A 39 -14.99 -4.54 4.81
C ASP A 39 -16.23 -4.64 3.90
N GLU A 40 -16.09 -4.30 2.62
CA GLU A 40 -17.15 -4.38 1.60
C GLU A 40 -16.86 -5.44 0.53
N ASP A 41 -15.59 -5.78 0.31
CA ASP A 41 -15.14 -6.83 -0.62
C ASP A 41 -14.47 -8.00 0.13
N MET A 42 -15.18 -9.14 0.21
CA MET A 42 -14.68 -10.35 0.87
C MET A 42 -13.46 -10.97 0.15
N VAL A 43 -13.34 -10.81 -1.17
CA VAL A 43 -12.20 -11.33 -1.94
C VAL A 43 -10.95 -10.50 -1.62
N ALA A 44 -11.08 -9.17 -1.59
CA ALA A 44 -10.00 -8.28 -1.16
C ALA A 44 -9.58 -8.56 0.29
N ARG A 45 -10.56 -8.82 1.17
CA ARG A 45 -10.32 -9.16 2.58
C ARG A 45 -9.43 -10.39 2.75
N GLU A 46 -9.80 -11.50 2.12
CA GLU A 46 -9.01 -12.74 2.24
C GLU A 46 -7.66 -12.61 1.56
N ARG A 47 -7.55 -11.80 0.50
CA ARG A 47 -6.28 -11.48 -0.15
C ARG A 47 -5.31 -10.78 0.80
N VAL A 48 -5.75 -9.73 1.50
CA VAL A 48 -4.91 -9.02 2.49
C VAL A 48 -4.48 -9.96 3.62
N LYS A 49 -5.39 -10.82 4.09
CA LYS A 49 -5.08 -11.84 5.10
C LYS A 49 -4.05 -12.85 4.62
N HIS A 50 -4.17 -13.31 3.38
CA HIS A 50 -3.21 -14.23 2.79
C HIS A 50 -1.82 -13.61 2.69
N TRP A 51 -1.73 -12.34 2.29
CA TRP A 51 -0.44 -11.66 2.17
C TRP A 51 0.21 -11.36 3.52
N THR A 52 -0.57 -10.88 4.48
CA THR A 52 -0.02 -10.29 5.71
C THR A 52 -0.18 -11.17 6.94
N GLY A 53 -1.01 -12.21 6.87
CA GLY A 53 -1.48 -12.99 8.03
C GLY A 53 -2.62 -12.31 8.80
N PHE A 54 -2.96 -11.06 8.47
CA PHE A 54 -3.91 -10.22 9.21
C PHE A 54 -4.85 -9.45 8.26
N TYR A 55 -5.87 -8.80 8.80
CA TYR A 55 -6.72 -7.86 8.03
C TYR A 55 -6.20 -6.42 8.18
N SER A 56 -4.87 -6.24 8.16
CA SER A 56 -4.19 -4.97 8.46
C SER A 56 -4.36 -3.95 7.33
N VAL A 57 -4.72 -2.73 7.73
CA VAL A 57 -4.99 -1.61 6.80
C VAL A 57 -4.37 -0.31 7.32
N PRO A 58 -3.82 0.54 6.44
CA PRO A 58 -3.77 0.38 4.99
C PRO A 58 -2.75 -0.69 4.58
N THR A 59 -3.03 -1.43 3.51
CA THR A 59 -2.01 -2.21 2.80
C THR A 59 -1.90 -1.63 1.39
N LEU A 60 -0.73 -1.10 1.04
CA LEU A 60 -0.48 -0.50 -0.27
C LEU A 60 0.28 -1.48 -1.16
N VAL A 61 -0.09 -1.54 -2.44
CA VAL A 61 0.59 -2.37 -3.44
C VAL A 61 0.81 -1.59 -4.72
N ILE A 62 1.90 -1.93 -5.42
CA ILE A 62 2.10 -1.51 -6.80
C ILE A 62 1.60 -2.61 -7.72
N ALA A 63 0.71 -2.27 -8.64
CA ALA A 63 0.08 -3.21 -9.54
C ALA A 63 0.31 -2.84 -11.01
N TYR A 64 0.02 -3.78 -11.91
CA TYR A 64 -0.19 -3.42 -13.32
C TYR A 64 -1.45 -2.55 -13.47
N PRO A 65 -1.53 -1.72 -14.52
CA PRO A 65 -2.69 -0.86 -14.74
C PRO A 65 -4.00 -1.64 -14.74
N GLY A 66 -4.96 -1.20 -13.93
CA GLY A 66 -6.27 -1.85 -13.77
C GLY A 66 -6.27 -3.17 -12.99
N GLN A 67 -5.13 -3.60 -12.43
CA GLN A 67 -5.04 -4.80 -11.58
C GLN A 67 -4.94 -4.45 -10.11
N ASP A 68 -5.49 -5.29 -9.23
CA ASP A 68 -5.51 -5.03 -7.78
C ASP A 68 -4.38 -5.72 -7.02
N THR A 69 -3.64 -6.61 -7.70
CA THR A 69 -2.60 -7.43 -7.08
C THR A 69 -1.20 -6.87 -7.37
N PRO A 70 -0.24 -7.07 -6.47
CA PRO A 70 1.16 -6.72 -6.73
C PRO A 70 1.65 -7.23 -8.09
N TYR A 71 2.37 -6.39 -8.86
CA TYR A 71 2.90 -6.79 -10.17
C TYR A 71 3.99 -7.88 -10.08
N GLU A 72 4.61 -8.01 -8.92
CA GLU A 72 5.52 -9.08 -8.51
C GLU A 72 5.15 -9.53 -7.09
N PRO A 73 5.33 -10.82 -6.74
CA PRO A 73 5.07 -11.30 -5.39
C PRO A 73 5.83 -10.50 -4.33
N PRO A 74 5.16 -10.09 -3.23
CA PRO A 74 5.85 -9.40 -2.14
C PRO A 74 6.82 -10.35 -1.44
N ALA A 75 7.91 -9.83 -0.89
CA ALA A 75 8.87 -10.60 -0.11
C ALA A 75 8.18 -11.33 1.05
N ASP A 76 8.66 -12.51 1.44
CA ASP A 76 8.08 -13.26 2.56
C ASP A 76 8.28 -12.54 3.90
N ILE A 77 7.39 -12.82 4.84
CA ILE A 77 7.52 -12.42 6.24
C ILE A 77 7.28 -13.64 7.11
N ASP A 78 8.04 -13.77 8.19
CA ASP A 78 7.87 -14.87 9.13
C ASP A 78 6.46 -14.88 9.72
N ILE A 79 5.82 -16.05 9.70
CA ILE A 79 4.45 -16.24 10.16
C ILE A 79 4.31 -15.76 11.61
N GLY A 80 3.30 -14.92 11.87
CA GLY A 80 3.02 -14.36 13.19
C GLY A 80 3.77 -13.06 13.50
N THR A 81 4.69 -12.64 12.63
CA THR A 81 5.37 -11.35 12.76
C THR A 81 4.48 -10.22 12.25
N SER A 82 4.55 -9.06 12.90
CA SER A 82 3.82 -7.87 12.47
C SER A 82 4.28 -7.42 11.08
N PRO A 83 3.37 -7.22 10.10
CA PRO A 83 3.70 -6.71 8.77
C PRO A 83 3.90 -5.18 8.73
N ARG A 84 3.61 -4.50 9.85
CA ARG A 84 3.63 -3.04 9.95
C ARG A 84 4.99 -2.45 9.59
N GLY A 85 5.00 -1.50 8.66
CA GLY A 85 6.18 -0.75 8.25
C GLY A 85 7.20 -1.58 7.46
N VAL A 86 6.96 -2.88 7.26
CA VAL A 86 7.88 -3.75 6.54
C VAL A 86 7.70 -3.53 5.04
N ASN A 87 8.72 -2.99 4.39
CA ASN A 87 8.80 -2.91 2.95
C ASN A 87 9.05 -4.31 2.37
N ARG A 88 8.08 -4.83 1.63
CA ARG A 88 8.11 -6.16 1.02
C ARG A 88 8.26 -6.07 -0.50
N GLY A 89 8.92 -5.03 -0.99
CA GLY A 89 9.11 -4.75 -2.42
C GLY A 89 7.87 -4.07 -3.00
N THR A 90 6.98 -4.85 -3.60
CA THR A 90 5.75 -4.37 -4.24
C THR A 90 4.59 -4.08 -3.27
N MET A 91 4.83 -4.24 -1.97
CA MET A 91 3.83 -4.09 -0.92
C MET A 91 4.42 -3.46 0.35
N ILE A 92 3.62 -2.64 1.02
CA ILE A 92 3.89 -2.15 2.38
C ILE A 92 2.58 -2.07 3.17
N THR A 93 2.61 -2.44 4.46
CA THR A 93 1.42 -2.50 5.32
C THR A 93 1.58 -1.56 6.52
N GLU A 94 0.55 -0.77 6.81
CA GLU A 94 0.46 0.17 7.93
C GLU A 94 1.70 1.09 8.11
N PRO A 95 2.29 1.65 7.04
CA PRO A 95 3.51 2.43 7.18
C PRO A 95 3.28 3.73 7.95
N ASN A 96 4.32 4.21 8.62
CA ASN A 96 4.41 5.60 9.06
C ASN A 96 4.81 6.52 7.87
N ILE A 97 4.90 7.84 8.11
CA ILE A 97 5.19 8.83 7.05
C ILE A 97 6.53 8.58 6.38
N ILE A 98 7.58 8.27 7.15
CA ILE A 98 8.92 8.05 6.62
C ILE A 98 8.92 6.79 5.75
N GLU A 99 8.41 5.68 6.29
CA GLU A 99 8.34 4.39 5.60
C GLU A 99 7.55 4.48 4.28
N LEU A 100 6.39 5.15 4.30
CA LEU A 100 5.57 5.32 3.10
C LEU A 100 6.30 6.20 2.07
N THR A 101 6.90 7.30 2.49
CA THR A 101 7.61 8.21 1.58
C THR A 101 8.81 7.52 0.94
N GLU A 102 9.61 6.76 1.70
CA GLU A 102 10.74 5.99 1.16
C GLU A 102 10.27 4.92 0.17
N TRP A 103 9.18 4.23 0.48
CA TRP A 103 8.60 3.22 -0.41
C TRP A 103 8.06 3.84 -1.71
N LEU A 104 7.41 5.01 -1.65
CA LEU A 104 6.97 5.73 -2.85
C LEU A 104 8.16 6.18 -3.72
N ARG A 105 9.27 6.62 -3.11
CA ARG A 105 10.52 6.95 -3.83
C ARG A 105 11.12 5.73 -4.53
N GLN A 106 11.14 4.58 -3.86
CA GLN A 106 11.64 3.33 -4.46
C GLN A 106 10.91 2.97 -5.76
N HIS A 107 9.61 3.27 -5.84
CA HIS A 107 8.80 3.03 -7.04
C HIS A 107 8.71 4.22 -7.99
N GLU A 108 9.55 5.25 -7.79
CA GLU A 108 9.66 6.44 -8.62
C GLU A 108 8.33 7.25 -8.72
N LEU A 109 7.44 7.09 -7.73
CA LEU A 109 6.17 7.83 -7.67
C LEU A 109 6.36 9.26 -7.19
N ILE A 110 7.40 9.51 -6.38
CA ILE A 110 7.81 10.84 -5.90
C ILE A 110 9.32 11.00 -6.03
N LYS A 111 9.80 12.24 -6.12
CA LYS A 111 11.22 12.61 -6.22
C LYS A 111 11.71 13.33 -4.96
N ASP A 112 13.02 13.32 -4.74
CA ASP A 112 13.64 13.96 -3.55
C ASP A 112 13.37 15.46 -3.43
N LYS A 113 13.00 16.15 -4.52
CA LYS A 113 12.74 17.60 -4.54
C LYS A 113 11.28 17.97 -4.29
N ASP A 114 10.39 17.00 -4.08
CA ASP A 114 8.95 17.27 -3.92
C ASP A 114 8.56 17.69 -2.50
N HIS A 115 9.48 18.30 -1.74
CA HIS A 115 9.15 18.89 -0.45
C HIS A 115 8.28 20.13 -0.68
N VAL A 116 6.98 19.99 -0.37
CA VAL A 116 6.03 21.09 -0.18
C VAL A 116 6.30 21.79 1.15
#